data_AF-A0A6N7L694-F1
#
_entry.id   AF-A0A6N7L694-F1
#
_cell.length_a   1.000
_cell.length_b   1.000
_cell.length_c   1.000
_cell.angle_alpha   90.00
_cell.angle_beta   90.00
_cell.angle_gamma   90.00
#
_symmetry.space_group_name_H-M   'P 1'
#
loop_
_entity.id
_entity.type
_entity.pdbx_description
1 polymer ?
#
loop_
_entity_poly.entity_id
_entity_poly.type
_entity_poly.pdbx_seq_one_letter_code
_entity_poly.pdbx_strand_id
1 'polypeptide(L)'
;MIAAIAPISLAQLALRLGLAVPFWRSGMSKWDGFLQLNDVAVLLFTSEFQLHLPGGPYAFPAPATTAFVVACAEVLLPTLLVLGLATRLVALGLLAMTIVIQLTVPDGWPIHLTWAAMALGVIAWGAGRLSMDRWIASGRGNR
;
A
#
# COMPACT_ATOMS: atom_id res chain seq x y z
N MET A 1 18.81 -26.50 -8.33
CA MET A 1 17.94 -26.50 -9.53
C MET A 1 16.62 -25.75 -9.32
N ILE A 2 15.90 -25.92 -8.19
CA ILE A 2 14.59 -25.24 -7.99
C ILE A 2 14.71 -23.70 -7.85
N ALA A 3 15.69 -23.16 -7.14
CA ALA A 3 15.80 -21.69 -7.00
C ALA A 3 15.99 -20.93 -8.34
N ALA A 4 16.47 -21.60 -9.39
CA ALA A 4 16.71 -20.98 -10.69
C ALA A 4 15.41 -20.56 -11.41
N ILE A 5 14.26 -21.18 -11.09
CA ILE A 5 12.96 -20.80 -11.68
C ILE A 5 12.39 -19.49 -11.10
N ALA A 6 12.89 -19.03 -9.95
CA ALA A 6 12.44 -17.83 -9.28
C ALA A 6 13.62 -16.86 -9.03
N PRO A 7 14.12 -16.18 -10.07
CA PRO A 7 15.13 -15.15 -9.89
C PRO A 7 14.68 -14.11 -8.87
N ILE A 8 15.60 -13.62 -8.03
CA ILE A 8 15.29 -12.65 -6.96
C ILE A 8 14.56 -11.40 -7.51
N SER A 9 14.95 -10.92 -8.69
CA SER A 9 14.31 -9.76 -9.33
C SER A 9 12.85 -10.03 -9.73
N LEU A 10 12.53 -11.28 -10.11
CA LEU A 10 11.16 -11.69 -10.40
C LEU A 10 10.34 -11.78 -9.11
N ALA A 11 10.90 -12.38 -8.06
CA ALA A 11 10.25 -12.42 -6.75
C ALA A 11 9.98 -11.00 -6.19
N GLN A 12 10.94 -10.09 -6.29
CA GLN A 12 10.76 -8.69 -5.89
C GLN A 12 9.68 -7.96 -6.70
N LEU A 13 9.57 -8.22 -8.00
CA LEU A 13 8.49 -7.67 -8.82
C LEU A 13 7.14 -8.27 -8.40
N ALA A 14 7.07 -9.58 -8.19
CA ALA A 14 5.84 -10.25 -7.75
C ALA A 14 5.35 -9.73 -6.40
N LEU A 15 6.25 -9.50 -5.43
CA LEU A 15 5.89 -8.88 -4.15
C LEU A 15 5.33 -7.48 -4.32
N ARG A 16 5.94 -6.64 -5.18
CA ARG A 16 5.46 -5.28 -5.46
C ARG A 16 4.08 -5.28 -6.08
N LEU A 17 3.85 -6.14 -7.09
CA LEU A 17 2.55 -6.27 -7.75
C LEU A 17 1.49 -6.84 -6.79
N GLY A 18 1.80 -7.93 -6.09
CA GLY A 18 0.91 -8.59 -5.15
C GLY A 18 0.47 -7.67 -4.01
N LEU A 19 1.39 -6.85 -3.49
CA LEU A 19 1.07 -5.83 -2.50
C LEU A 19 0.28 -4.66 -3.10
N ALA A 20 0.59 -4.22 -4.31
CA ALA A 20 -0.03 -3.03 -4.89
C ALA A 20 -1.51 -3.23 -5.28
N VAL A 21 -1.85 -4.40 -5.82
CA VAL A 21 -3.19 -4.68 -6.38
C VAL A 21 -4.36 -4.44 -5.40
N PRO A 22 -4.37 -4.98 -4.17
CA PRO A 22 -5.50 -4.78 -3.26
C PRO A 22 -5.72 -3.31 -2.92
N PHE A 23 -4.65 -2.56 -2.64
CA PHE A 23 -4.72 -1.13 -2.35
C PHE A 23 -5.20 -0.33 -3.56
N TRP A 24 -4.63 -0.58 -4.74
CA TRP A 24 -5.02 0.14 -5.95
C TRP A 24 -6.49 -0.08 -6.30
N ARG A 25 -6.97 -1.33 -6.24
CA ARG A 25 -8.39 -1.63 -6.50
C ARG A 25 -9.31 -0.97 -5.48
N SER A 26 -8.93 -1.00 -4.20
CA SER A 26 -9.65 -0.31 -3.11
C SER A 26 -9.68 1.20 -3.30
N GLY A 27 -8.57 1.81 -3.72
CA GLY A 27 -8.47 3.25 -3.96
C GLY A 27 -9.31 3.68 -5.16
N MET A 28 -9.21 2.97 -6.28
CA MET A 28 -9.94 3.28 -7.50
C MET A 28 -11.47 3.19 -7.33
N SER A 29 -11.98 2.36 -6.42
CA SER A 29 -13.42 2.26 -6.16
C SER A 29 -14.00 3.39 -5.30
N LYS A 30 -13.17 4.34 -4.82
CA LYS A 30 -13.60 5.45 -3.95
C LYS A 30 -13.87 6.76 -4.70
N TRP A 31 -13.60 6.82 -6.00
CA TRP A 31 -13.66 8.06 -6.79
C TRP A 31 -14.83 8.05 -7.79
N ASP A 32 -15.63 9.11 -7.80
CA ASP A 32 -16.67 9.36 -8.81
C ASP A 32 -16.23 10.39 -9.87
N GLY A 33 -15.14 11.11 -9.62
CA GLY A 33 -14.61 12.14 -10.51
C GLY A 33 -13.18 12.55 -10.12
N PHE A 34 -12.66 13.57 -10.81
CA PHE A 34 -11.31 14.08 -10.49
C PHE A 34 -11.29 14.73 -9.10
N LEU A 35 -10.57 14.11 -8.16
CA LEU A 35 -10.48 14.52 -6.76
C LEU A 35 -11.83 14.59 -6.03
N GLN A 36 -12.82 13.82 -6.49
CA GLN A 36 -14.14 13.73 -5.89
C GLN A 36 -14.38 12.31 -5.37
N LEU A 37 -14.47 12.18 -4.05
CA LEU A 37 -14.85 10.93 -3.41
C LEU A 37 -16.34 10.66 -3.60
N ASN A 38 -16.69 9.39 -3.70
CA ASN A 38 -18.08 8.97 -3.63
C ASN A 38 -18.62 9.02 -2.20
N ASP A 39 -19.95 9.14 -2.09
CA ASP A 39 -20.64 9.24 -0.80
C ASP A 39 -20.39 8.00 0.08
N VAL A 40 -20.24 6.83 -0.54
CA VAL A 40 -19.97 5.56 0.14
C VAL A 40 -18.62 5.61 0.87
N ALA A 41 -17.57 6.15 0.25
CA ALA A 41 -16.26 6.27 0.87
C ALA A 41 -16.32 7.19 2.10
N VAL A 42 -17.02 8.31 2.02
CA VAL A 42 -17.18 9.23 3.16
C VAL A 42 -18.02 8.59 4.27
N LEU A 43 -19.10 7.89 3.91
CA LEU A 43 -19.97 7.20 4.85
C LEU A 43 -19.23 6.10 5.62
N LEU A 44 -18.41 5.30 4.91
CA LEU A 44 -17.59 4.26 5.53
C LEU A 44 -16.70 4.84 6.65
N PHE A 45 -15.99 5.94 6.39
CA PHE A 45 -15.16 6.58 7.42
C PHE A 45 -15.95 7.27 8.54
N THR A 46 -17.22 7.61 8.29
CA THR A 46 -18.08 8.32 9.25
C THR A 46 -18.76 7.36 10.23
N SER A 47 -19.22 6.21 9.74
CA SER A 47 -20.15 5.36 10.48
C SER A 47 -19.67 3.92 10.65
N GLU A 48 -18.90 3.39 9.70
CA GLU A 48 -18.53 1.96 9.68
C GLU A 48 -17.10 1.72 10.18
N PHE A 49 -16.16 2.54 9.76
CA PHE A 49 -14.76 2.40 10.10
C PHE A 49 -14.47 3.04 11.45
N GLN A 50 -14.08 2.19 12.40
CA GLN A 50 -13.64 2.61 13.73
C GLN A 50 -12.31 1.94 14.05
N LEU A 51 -11.43 2.70 14.70
CA LEU A 51 -10.12 2.23 15.12
C LEU A 51 -10.27 1.48 16.46
N HIS A 52 -9.99 0.18 16.46
CA HIS A 52 -10.06 -0.66 17.65
C HIS A 52 -8.73 -0.57 18.42
N LEU A 53 -8.69 0.30 19.43
CA LEU A 53 -7.55 0.47 20.33
C LEU A 53 -7.94 0.03 21.75
N PRO A 54 -6.96 -0.19 22.66
CA PRO A 54 -7.26 -0.38 24.07
C PRO A 54 -8.09 0.79 24.60
N GLY A 55 -9.30 0.51 25.11
CA GLY A 55 -10.25 1.54 25.56
C GLY A 55 -11.52 1.66 24.71
N GLY A 56 -11.59 0.97 23.56
CA GLY A 56 -12.80 0.85 22.76
C GLY A 56 -12.59 1.21 21.29
N PRO A 57 -13.66 1.19 20.49
CA PRO A 57 -13.60 1.67 19.12
C PRO A 57 -13.62 3.21 19.09
N TYR A 58 -12.69 3.80 18.34
CA TYR A 58 -12.57 5.24 18.16
C TYR A 58 -12.94 5.63 16.74
N ALA A 59 -13.81 6.62 16.56
CA ALA A 59 -14.09 7.16 15.22
C ALA A 59 -12.86 7.88 14.65
N PHE A 60 -12.72 7.88 13.33
CA PHE A 60 -11.66 8.64 12.68
C PHE A 60 -11.87 10.15 12.86
N PRO A 61 -10.82 10.93 13.17
CA PRO A 61 -10.93 12.38 13.21
C PRO A 61 -11.20 12.92 11.79
N ALA A 62 -12.09 13.90 11.66
CA ALA A 62 -12.49 14.50 10.38
C ALA A 62 -12.68 13.44 9.27
N PRO A 63 -13.73 12.58 9.35
CA PRO A 63 -13.91 11.41 8.49
C PRO A 63 -13.73 11.66 6.99
N ALA A 64 -14.30 12.75 6.47
CA ALA A 64 -14.17 13.11 5.05
C ALA A 64 -12.71 13.40 4.64
N THR A 65 -11.97 14.14 5.46
CA THR A 65 -10.55 14.44 5.21
C THR A 65 -9.71 13.18 5.29
N THR A 66 -9.95 12.33 6.30
CA THR A 66 -9.25 11.06 6.46
C THR A 66 -9.53 10.13 5.28
N ALA A 67 -10.79 10.01 4.84
CA ALA A 67 -11.17 9.24 3.66
C ALA A 67 -10.43 9.73 2.41
N PHE A 68 -10.33 11.04 2.22
CA PHE A 68 -9.66 11.63 1.06
C PHE A 68 -8.16 11.35 1.05
N VAL A 69 -7.48 11.50 2.20
CA VAL A 69 -6.05 11.20 2.34
C VAL A 69 -5.80 9.72 2.10
N VAL A 70 -6.63 8.83 2.67
CA VAL A 70 -6.50 7.38 2.47
C VAL A 70 -6.72 7.01 1.02
N ALA A 71 -7.78 7.52 0.37
CA ALA A 71 -8.05 7.23 -1.05
C ALA A 71 -6.92 7.71 -1.96
N CYS A 72 -6.33 8.88 -1.68
CA CYS A 72 -5.13 9.36 -2.39
C CYS A 72 -3.95 8.40 -2.21
N ALA A 73 -3.69 7.97 -0.96
CA ALA A 73 -2.58 7.08 -0.64
C ALA A 73 -2.76 5.67 -1.28
N GLU A 74 -3.99 5.14 -1.29
CA GLU A 74 -4.35 3.86 -1.91
C GLU A 74 -4.21 3.87 -3.44
N VAL A 75 -4.09 5.04 -4.08
CA VAL A 75 -3.82 5.17 -5.51
C VAL A 75 -2.33 5.43 -5.73
N LEU A 76 -1.79 6.46 -5.06
CA LEU A 76 -0.42 6.94 -5.27
C LEU A 76 0.64 5.92 -4.83
N LEU A 77 0.54 5.40 -3.60
CA LEU A 77 1.56 4.48 -3.07
C LEU A 77 1.69 3.19 -3.89
N PRO A 78 0.62 2.44 -4.21
CA PRO A 78 0.78 1.24 -5.02
C PRO A 78 1.28 1.54 -6.43
N THR A 79 0.94 2.70 -7.03
CA THR A 79 1.50 3.11 -8.33
C THR A 79 3.01 3.28 -8.25
N LEU A 80 3.48 4.07 -7.28
CA LEU A 80 4.91 4.29 -7.07
C LEU A 80 5.64 2.98 -6.77
N LEU A 81 5.00 2.07 -6.02
CA LEU A 81 5.55 0.76 -5.70
C LEU A 81 5.77 -0.08 -6.98
N VAL A 82 4.78 -0.13 -7.87
CA VAL A 82 4.86 -0.89 -9.13
C VAL A 82 5.94 -0.31 -10.04
N LEU A 83 5.99 1.02 -10.19
CA LEU A 83 7.06 1.71 -10.93
C LEU A 83 8.44 1.49 -10.27
N GLY A 84 8.46 1.13 -8.98
CA GLY A 84 9.66 0.96 -8.18
C GLY A 84 10.37 2.29 -7.98
N LEU A 85 9.61 3.30 -7.55
CA LEU A 85 10.07 4.62 -7.15
C LEU A 85 10.02 4.77 -5.63
N ALA A 86 11.10 5.25 -5.01
CA ALA A 86 11.24 5.39 -3.56
C ALA A 86 10.79 4.11 -2.81
N THR A 87 11.14 2.94 -3.36
CA THR A 87 10.44 1.68 -3.11
C THR A 87 10.36 1.29 -1.63
N ARG A 88 11.44 1.48 -0.87
CA ARG A 88 11.48 1.17 0.57
C ARG A 88 10.55 2.08 1.38
N LEU A 89 10.52 3.38 1.05
CA LEU A 89 9.68 4.35 1.72
C LEU A 89 8.20 4.12 1.40
N VAL A 90 7.90 3.83 0.14
CA VAL A 90 6.53 3.51 -0.30
C VAL A 90 6.03 2.22 0.35
N ALA A 91 6.86 1.17 0.42
CA ALA A 91 6.52 -0.07 1.11
C ALA A 91 6.30 0.14 2.62
N LEU A 92 7.08 1.02 3.26
CA LEU A 92 6.86 1.42 4.66
C LEU A 92 5.51 2.14 4.84
N GLY A 93 5.15 3.03 3.90
CA GLY A 93 3.84 3.69 3.90
C GLY A 93 2.69 2.67 3.80
N LEU A 94 2.79 1.70 2.89
CA LEU A 94 1.80 0.64 2.75
C LEU A 94 1.74 -0.30 3.96
N LEU A 95 2.86 -0.55 4.63
CA LEU A 95 2.88 -1.28 5.89
C LEU A 95 2.16 -0.51 7.00
N ALA A 96 2.40 0.81 7.13
CA ALA A 96 1.68 1.66 8.08
C ALA A 96 0.17 1.67 7.80
N MET A 97 -0.24 1.77 6.53
CA MET A 97 -1.65 1.64 6.16
C MET A 97 -2.23 0.28 6.51
N THR A 98 -1.49 -0.81 6.26
CA THR A 98 -1.90 -2.17 6.63
C THR A 98 -2.16 -2.30 8.13
N ILE A 99 -1.31 -1.66 8.97
CA ILE A 99 -1.51 -1.63 10.42
C ILE A 99 -2.81 -0.87 10.77
N VAL A 100 -3.05 0.30 10.18
CA VAL A 100 -4.31 1.05 10.41
C VAL A 100 -5.52 0.23 9.97
N ILE A 101 -5.46 -0.45 8.83
CA ILE A 101 -6.54 -1.32 8.34
C ILE A 101 -6.75 -2.50 9.30
N GLN A 102 -5.69 -3.12 9.81
CA GLN A 102 -5.80 -4.20 10.81
C GLN A 102 -6.49 -3.73 12.09
N LEU A 103 -6.19 -2.50 12.54
CA LEU A 103 -6.86 -1.90 13.69
C LEU A 103 -8.31 -1.52 13.38
N THR A 104 -8.65 -1.29 12.11
CA THR A 104 -10.02 -0.95 11.69
C THR A 104 -10.88 -2.19 11.49
N VAL A 105 -10.31 -3.27 10.95
CA VAL A 105 -11.00 -4.53 10.62
C VAL A 105 -10.21 -5.71 11.21
N PRO A 106 -10.35 -6.00 12.52
CA PRO A 106 -9.51 -7.00 13.19
C PRO A 106 -9.63 -8.42 12.61
N ASP A 107 -10.82 -8.80 12.14
CA ASP A 107 -11.10 -10.12 11.57
C ASP A 107 -10.37 -10.37 10.24
N GLY A 108 -9.88 -9.31 9.58
CA GLY A 108 -9.09 -9.40 8.34
C GLY A 108 -7.65 -9.85 8.54
N TRP A 109 -7.22 -10.24 9.75
CA TRP A 109 -5.82 -10.52 10.05
C TRP A 109 -5.12 -11.53 9.12
N PRO A 110 -5.75 -12.61 8.61
CA PRO A 110 -5.03 -13.55 7.75
C PRO A 110 -4.62 -12.89 6.44
N ILE A 111 -5.47 -12.02 5.88
CA ILE A 111 -5.17 -11.31 4.64
C ILE A 111 -4.21 -10.14 4.89
N HIS A 112 -4.39 -9.37 5.97
CA HIS A 112 -3.51 -8.26 6.32
C HIS A 112 -2.08 -8.73 6.60
N LEU A 113 -1.92 -9.91 7.20
CA LEU A 113 -0.62 -10.53 7.41
C LEU A 113 0.11 -10.79 6.09
N THR A 114 -0.60 -11.20 5.03
CA THR A 114 0.03 -11.38 3.71
C THR A 114 0.55 -10.06 3.15
N TRP A 115 -0.22 -8.98 3.31
CA TRP A 115 0.20 -7.65 2.85
C TRP A 115 1.41 -7.16 3.65
N ALA A 116 1.37 -7.31 4.97
CA ALA A 116 2.49 -6.96 5.85
C ALA A 116 3.75 -7.76 5.50
N ALA A 117 3.63 -9.07 5.26
CA ALA A 117 4.75 -9.91 4.85
C ALA A 117 5.35 -9.47 3.51
N MET A 118 4.52 -9.14 2.51
CA MET A 118 5.00 -8.61 1.24
C MET A 118 5.69 -7.25 1.42
N ALA A 119 5.11 -6.36 2.22
CA ALA A 119 5.69 -5.05 2.50
C ALA A 119 7.05 -5.18 3.19
N LEU A 120 7.16 -6.02 4.23
CA LEU A 120 8.41 -6.32 4.92
C LEU A 120 9.45 -6.95 3.97
N GLY A 121 9.04 -7.84 3.08
CA GLY A 121 9.92 -8.41 2.05
C GLY A 121 10.48 -7.34 1.10
N VAL A 122 9.64 -6.41 0.65
CA VAL A 122 10.07 -5.27 -0.18
C VAL A 122 10.95 -4.31 0.60
N ILE A 123 10.65 -4.03 1.87
CA ILE A 123 11.49 -3.19 2.74
C ILE A 123 12.87 -3.84 2.91
N ALA A 124 12.94 -5.14 3.19
CA ALA A 124 14.19 -5.84 3.43
C ALA A 124 15.07 -5.91 2.16
N TRP A 125 14.50 -6.36 1.04
CA TRP A 125 15.25 -6.63 -0.19
C TRP A 125 15.31 -5.45 -1.16
N GLY A 126 14.49 -4.43 -0.99
CA GLY A 126 14.42 -3.25 -1.85
C GLY A 126 13.77 -3.50 -3.22
N ALA A 127 13.98 -2.56 -4.14
CA ALA A 127 13.24 -2.45 -5.39
C ALA A 127 13.59 -3.47 -6.49
N GLY A 128 14.74 -4.13 -6.36
CA GLY A 128 15.26 -5.06 -7.36
C GLY A 128 15.82 -4.40 -8.62
N ARG A 129 16.21 -5.25 -9.59
CA ARG A 129 16.81 -4.81 -10.87
C ARG A 129 15.79 -4.23 -11.86
N LEU A 130 14.51 -4.52 -11.66
CA LEU A 130 13.38 -4.12 -12.51
C LEU A 130 12.65 -2.88 -11.94
N SER A 131 13.39 -1.94 -11.36
CA SER A 131 12.84 -0.75 -10.72
C SER A 131 13.47 0.51 -11.33
N MET A 132 12.67 1.57 -11.44
CA MET A 132 13.11 2.88 -11.91
C MET A 132 14.15 3.52 -10.97
N ASP A 133 14.09 3.29 -9.65
CA ASP A 133 15.11 3.74 -8.68
C ASP A 133 16.52 3.32 -9.13
N ARG A 134 16.67 2.09 -9.65
CA ARG A 134 17.96 1.57 -10.14
C ARG A 134 18.43 2.30 -11.39
N TRP A 135 17.52 2.56 -12.35
CA TRP A 135 17.85 3.24 -13.61
C TRP A 135 18.29 4.69 -13.38
N ILE A 136 17.58 5.40 -12.49
CA ILE A 136 17.92 6.77 -12.09
C ILE A 136 19.29 6.81 -11.38
N ALA A 137 19.56 5.84 -10.50
CA ALA A 137 20.86 5.74 -9.82
C ALA A 137 22.02 5.41 -10.77
N SER A 138 21.81 4.50 -11.73
CA SER A 138 22.84 4.15 -12.73
C SER A 138 23.15 5.28 -13.70
N GLY A 139 22.19 6.14 -14.02
CA GLY A 139 22.40 7.31 -14.88
C GLY A 139 23.22 8.44 -14.24
N ARG A 140 23.30 8.48 -12.90
CA ARG A 140 24.10 9.46 -12.15
C ARG A 140 25.57 9.06 -11.96
N GLY A 141 25.92 7.79 -12.20
CA GLY A 141 27.31 7.30 -12.11
C GLY A 141 28.08 7.31 -13.44
N ASN A 142 27.47 7.83 -14.52
CA ASN A 142 28.07 7.91 -15.86
C ASN A 142 28.22 9.37 -16.35
N ARG A 143 28.31 10.30 -15.40
CA ARG A 143 28.70 11.71 -15.57
C ARG A 143 29.87 11.98 -14.63
#